data_AF-A0A7X0P6T3-F1
#
_entry.id   AF-A0A7X0P6T3-F1
#
_cell.length_a   1.000
_cell.length_b   1.000
_cell.length_c   1.000
_cell.angle_alpha   90.00
_cell.angle_beta   90.00
_cell.angle_gamma   90.00
#
_symmetry.space_group_name_H-M   'P 1'
#
loop_
_entity.id
_entity.type
_entity.pdbx_description
1 polymer ?
#
loop_
_entity_poly.entity_id
_entity_poly.type
_entity_poly.pdbx_seq_one_letter_code
_entity_poly.pdbx_strand_id
1 'polypeptide(L)'
;MSEPRPYTYVTLSLQPDSAPHIGVSSHTPRLKVRAGLLLSSPRLYLDFASCEANVHISTTGAGPVTEADLTLARDIFNAAARYLADCEQLHAEQTADDKDATDTAA
;
A
#
# COMPACT_ATOMS: atom_id res chain seq x y z
N MET A 1 24.01 10.21 0.96
CA MET A 1 22.77 10.56 1.71
C MET A 1 22.09 9.26 2.04
N SER A 2 21.79 8.99 3.31
CA SER A 2 21.11 7.74 3.70
C SER A 2 19.68 7.73 3.15
N GLU A 3 19.24 6.60 2.60
CA GLU A 3 17.86 6.46 2.15
C GLU A 3 16.88 6.61 3.34
N PRO A 4 15.73 7.29 3.15
CA PRO A 4 14.73 7.44 4.21
C PRO A 4 14.28 6.09 4.76
N ARG A 5 14.22 5.92 6.08
CA ARG A 5 13.65 4.70 6.66
C ARG A 5 12.14 4.61 6.37
N PRO A 6 11.58 3.40 6.24
CA PRO A 6 10.14 3.25 6.10
C PRO A 6 9.37 3.87 7.27
N TYR A 7 8.22 4.49 7.00
CA TYR A 7 7.39 5.11 8.02
C TYR A 7 5.90 5.04 7.64
N THR A 8 5.03 5.07 8.64
CA THR A 8 3.58 5.13 8.46
C THR A 8 3.01 6.30 9.24
N TYR A 9 2.07 7.03 8.64
CA TYR A 9 1.40 8.13 9.31
C TYR A 9 -0.08 8.23 8.92
N VAL A 10 -0.86 8.84 9.80
CA VAL A 10 -2.24 9.23 9.54
C VAL A 10 -2.24 10.70 9.19
N THR A 11 -2.94 11.06 8.12
CA THR A 11 -3.12 12.46 7.71
C THR A 11 -4.59 12.81 7.71
N LEU A 12 -4.92 13.95 8.31
CA LEU A 12 -6.15 14.69 8.08
C LEU A 12 -5.77 15.98 7.35
N SER A 13 -6.30 16.19 6.16
CA SER A 13 -6.07 17.41 5.38
C SER A 13 -7.37 18.18 5.24
N LEU A 14 -7.33 19.45 5.64
CA LEU A 14 -8.42 20.42 5.52
C LEU A 14 -7.86 21.61 4.73
N GLN A 15 -8.17 21.71 3.45
CA GLN A 15 -7.74 22.82 2.59
C GLN A 15 -8.97 23.61 2.15
N PRO A 16 -8.91 24.96 2.09
CA PRO A 16 -10.07 25.80 1.75
C PRO A 16 -10.75 25.43 0.42
N ASP A 17 -9.97 24.96 -0.56
CA ASP A 17 -10.43 24.68 -1.93
C ASP A 17 -10.38 23.19 -2.31
N SER A 18 -10.29 22.28 -1.33
CA SER A 18 -10.25 20.84 -1.60
C SER A 18 -11.10 20.05 -0.61
N ALA A 19 -11.66 18.94 -1.10
CA ALA A 19 -12.42 18.03 -0.25
C ALA A 19 -11.53 17.56 0.91
N PRO A 20 -11.99 17.71 2.17
CA PRO A 20 -11.24 17.25 3.30
C PRO A 20 -11.10 15.73 3.20
N HIS A 21 -9.91 15.23 3.50
CA HIS A 21 -9.62 13.81 3.39
C HIS A 21 -8.83 13.31 4.59
N ILE A 22 -9.15 12.09 4.99
CA ILE A 22 -8.40 11.34 5.98
C ILE A 22 -7.78 10.13 5.29
N GLY A 23 -6.52 9.82 5.61
CA GLY A 23 -5.86 8.65 5.04
C GLY A 23 -4.68 8.17 5.86
N VAL A 24 -4.42 6.87 5.75
CA VAL A 24 -3.23 6.22 6.29
C VAL A 24 -2.28 6.02 5.13
N SER A 25 -1.02 6.43 5.29
CA SER A 25 0.01 6.28 4.26
C SER A 25 1.22 5.56 4.84
N SER A 26 1.67 4.52 4.15
CA SER A 26 2.92 3.82 4.41
C SER A 26 3.91 4.17 3.31
N HIS A 27 5.11 4.56 3.72
CA HIS A 27 6.16 5.04 2.83
C HIS A 27 7.43 4.23 3.00
N THR A 28 8.06 3.93 1.88
CA THR A 28 9.48 3.57 1.74
C THR A 28 10.14 4.63 0.84
N PRO A 29 11.47 4.61 0.63
CA PRO A 29 12.13 5.51 -0.33
C PRO A 29 11.55 5.47 -1.74
N ARG A 30 11.01 4.33 -2.16
CA ARG A 30 10.59 4.07 -3.54
C ARG A 30 9.09 3.88 -3.72
N LEU A 31 8.33 3.69 -2.65
CA LEU A 31 6.91 3.41 -2.70
C LEU A 31 6.15 4.16 -1.62
N LYS A 32 5.04 4.76 -2.03
CA LYS A 32 3.97 5.23 -1.15
C LYS A 32 2.73 4.40 -1.42
N VAL A 33 2.15 3.85 -0.37
CA VAL A 33 0.82 3.24 -0.40
C VAL A 33 -0.09 4.03 0.53
N ARG A 34 -1.26 4.45 0.05
CA ARG A 34 -2.21 5.24 0.82
C ARG A 34 -3.62 4.72 0.62
N ALA A 35 -4.32 4.46 1.72
CA ALA A 35 -5.77 4.28 1.72
C ALA A 35 -6.42 5.51 2.37
N GLY A 36 -7.49 6.03 1.78
CA GLY A 36 -8.14 7.22 2.30
C GLY A 36 -9.61 7.35 1.95
N LEU A 37 -10.26 8.29 2.62
CA LEU A 37 -11.66 8.66 2.45
C LEU A 37 -11.74 10.16 2.15
N LEU A 38 -12.38 10.51 1.03
CA LEU A 38 -12.79 11.88 0.73
C LEU A 38 -14.12 12.15 1.44
N LEU A 39 -14.20 13.20 2.26
CA LEU A 39 -15.35 13.41 3.15
C LEU A 39 -16.51 14.18 2.50
N SER A 40 -16.24 15.09 1.55
CA SER A 40 -17.30 15.88 0.87
C SER A 40 -18.23 15.04 0.01
N SER A 41 -17.72 13.94 -0.52
CA SER A 41 -18.47 12.90 -1.22
C SER A 41 -17.80 11.60 -0.80
N PRO A 42 -18.35 10.89 0.21
CA PRO A 42 -17.75 9.72 0.82
C PRO A 42 -17.26 8.73 -0.23
N ARG A 43 -15.97 8.81 -0.54
CA ARG A 43 -15.33 8.02 -1.58
C ARG A 43 -14.04 7.45 -1.03
N LEU A 44 -14.02 6.12 -0.96
CA LEU A 44 -12.83 5.38 -0.60
C LEU A 44 -11.90 5.35 -1.81
N TYR A 45 -10.61 5.53 -1.55
CA TYR A 45 -9.58 5.36 -2.54
C TYR A 45 -8.36 4.63 -1.98
N LEU A 46 -7.64 3.98 -2.88
CA LEU A 46 -6.36 3.34 -2.67
C LEU A 46 -5.38 3.89 -3.71
N ASP A 47 -4.22 4.33 -3.26
CA ASP A 47 -3.21 5.01 -4.05
C ASP A 47 -1.86 4.31 -3.87
N PHE A 48 -1.23 3.93 -4.99
CA PHE A 48 0.14 3.43 -5.04
C PHE A 48 0.94 4.40 -5.90
N ALA A 49 1.95 5.04 -5.31
CA ALA A 49 2.83 5.94 -6.04
C ALA A 49 4.28 5.48 -5.89
N SER A 50 4.93 5.19 -7.02
CA SER A 50 6.35 4.93 -7.13
C SER A 50 6.96 5.75 -8.27
N CYS A 51 8.27 5.62 -8.49
CA CYS A 51 8.93 6.20 -9.66
C CYS A 51 8.53 5.53 -10.99
N GLU A 52 7.99 4.31 -10.93
CA GLU A 52 7.65 3.51 -12.11
C GLU A 52 6.18 3.67 -12.51
N ALA A 53 5.29 3.78 -11.52
CA ALA A 53 3.86 3.88 -11.76
C ALA A 53 3.15 4.67 -10.66
N ASN A 54 2.04 5.28 -11.07
CA ASN A 54 1.06 5.85 -10.16
C ASN A 54 -0.30 5.21 -10.46
N VAL A 55 -0.88 4.54 -9.46
CA VAL A 55 -2.13 3.81 -9.57
C VAL A 55 -3.10 4.37 -8.54
N HIS A 56 -4.21 4.92 -9.03
CA HIS A 56 -5.31 5.40 -8.20
C HIS A 56 -6.56 4.56 -8.44
N ILE A 57 -7.05 3.94 -7.39
CA ILE A 57 -8.24 3.10 -7.39
C ILE A 57 -9.26 3.77 -6.49
N SER A 58 -10.49 3.95 -6.97
CA SER A 58 -11.56 4.52 -6.15
C SER A 58 -12.88 3.82 -6.44
N THR A 59 -13.80 3.85 -5.48
CA THR A 59 -15.17 3.37 -5.71
C THR A 59 -15.84 4.16 -6.82
N THR A 60 -16.75 3.51 -7.54
CA THR A 60 -17.46 4.03 -8.72
C THR A 60 -17.82 5.52 -8.63
N GLY A 61 -16.96 6.39 -9.18
CA GLY A 61 -17.35 7.71 -9.66
C GLY A 61 -17.99 8.71 -8.68
N ALA A 62 -18.05 8.47 -7.36
CA ALA A 62 -18.82 9.21 -6.32
C ALA A 62 -20.30 8.80 -6.21
N GLY A 63 -20.67 7.65 -6.76
CA GLY A 63 -21.92 6.96 -6.46
C GLY A 63 -21.83 6.09 -5.21
N PRO A 64 -22.95 5.46 -4.81
CA PRO A 64 -22.96 4.44 -3.76
C PRO A 64 -22.00 3.30 -4.07
N VAL A 65 -21.35 2.76 -3.04
CA VAL A 65 -20.51 1.56 -3.17
C VAL A 65 -21.37 0.40 -3.70
N THR A 66 -20.89 -0.26 -4.75
CA THR A 66 -21.57 -1.36 -5.42
C THR A 66 -20.93 -2.72 -5.09
N GLU A 67 -21.61 -3.81 -5.42
CA GLU A 67 -21.03 -5.16 -5.34
C GLU A 67 -19.76 -5.32 -6.21
N ALA A 68 -19.68 -4.58 -7.32
CA ALA A 68 -18.47 -4.57 -8.15
C ALA A 68 -17.29 -3.91 -7.42
N ASP A 69 -17.55 -2.82 -6.68
CA ASP A 69 -16.53 -2.16 -5.84
C ASP A 69 -16.04 -3.12 -4.73
N LEU A 70 -16.97 -3.86 -4.10
CA LEU A 70 -16.64 -4.83 -3.06
C LEU A 70 -15.84 -6.02 -3.61
N THR A 71 -16.22 -6.53 -4.77
CA THR A 71 -15.52 -7.63 -5.45
C THR A 71 -14.09 -7.21 -5.80
N LEU A 72 -13.93 -6.04 -6.42
CA LEU A 72 -12.62 -5.50 -6.76
C LEU A 72 -11.74 -5.29 -5.52
N ALA A 73 -12.30 -4.74 -4.44
CA ALA A 73 -11.56 -4.55 -3.19
C ALA A 73 -11.10 -5.89 -2.57
N ARG A 74 -11.94 -6.92 -2.66
CA ARG A 74 -11.59 -8.28 -2.20
C ARG A 74 -10.46 -8.87 -3.03
N ASP A 75 -10.53 -8.73 -4.36
CA ASP A 75 -9.52 -9.25 -5.27
C ASP A 75 -8.16 -8.57 -5.03
N ILE A 76 -8.15 -7.25 -4.83
CA ILE A 76 -6.94 -6.49 -4.46
C ILE A 76 -6.36 -7.01 -3.14
N PHE A 77 -7.21 -7.20 -2.13
CA PHE A 77 -6.76 -7.72 -0.83
C PHE A 77 -6.14 -9.11 -0.96
N ASN A 78 -6.79 -10.02 -1.68
CA ASN A 78 -6.29 -11.38 -1.88
C ASN A 78 -4.98 -11.40 -2.67
N ALA A 79 -4.85 -10.55 -3.70
CA ALA A 79 -3.61 -10.41 -4.46
C ALA A 79 -2.46 -9.89 -3.58
N ALA A 80 -2.73 -8.87 -2.76
CA ALA A 80 -1.74 -8.32 -1.83
C ALA A 80 -1.33 -9.34 -0.75
N ALA A 81 -2.28 -10.10 -0.21
CA ALA A 81 -2.01 -11.17 0.75
C ALA A 81 -1.16 -12.28 0.14
N ARG A 82 -1.42 -12.65 -1.12
CA ARG A 82 -0.60 -13.62 -1.84
C ARG A 82 0.83 -13.10 -2.05
N TYR A 83 0.97 -11.86 -2.48
CA TYR A 83 2.26 -11.20 -2.65
C TYR A 83 3.05 -11.19 -1.33
N LEU A 84 2.41 -10.89 -0.19
CA LEU A 84 3.04 -10.96 1.13
C LEU A 84 3.57 -12.37 1.43
N ALA A 85 2.74 -13.40 1.24
CA ALA A 85 3.15 -14.79 1.51
C ALA A 85 4.35 -15.21 0.65
N ASP A 86 4.36 -14.83 -0.64
CA ASP A 86 5.48 -15.13 -1.53
C ASP A 86 6.76 -14.36 -1.09
N CYS A 87 6.64 -13.11 -0.64
CA CYS A 87 7.78 -12.36 -0.08
C CYS A 87 8.33 -13.00 1.21
N GLU A 88 7.45 -13.43 2.12
CA GLU A 88 7.85 -14.08 3.36
C GLU A 88 8.57 -15.41 3.09
N GLN A 89 8.08 -16.19 2.13
CA GLN A 89 8.75 -17.42 1.70
C GLN A 89 10.15 -17.13 1.13
N LEU A 90 10.26 -16.21 0.18
CA LEU A 90 11.56 -15.84 -0.42
C LEU A 90 12.55 -15.33 0.64
N HIS A 91 12.06 -14.56 1.62
CA HIS A 91 12.91 -14.08 2.71
C HIS A 91 13.41 -15.21 3.61
N ALA A 92 12.56 -16.19 3.91
CA ALA A 92 12.94 -17.36 4.70
C ALA A 92 13.99 -18.22 3.98
N GLU A 93 13.84 -18.42 2.67
CA GLU A 93 14.79 -19.16 1.82
C GLU A 93 16.17 -18.46 1.81
N GLN A 94 16.22 -17.15 1.56
CA GLN A 94 17.46 -16.37 1.55
C GLN A 94 18.19 -16.41 2.90
N THR A 95 17.45 -16.37 4.00
CA THR A 95 18.02 -16.42 5.36
C THR A 95 18.58 -17.80 5.70
N ALA A 96 18.06 -18.87 5.09
CA ALA A 96 18.59 -20.22 5.27
C ALA A 96 19.91 -20.41 4.51
N ASP A 97 19.98 -19.95 3.26
CA ASP A 97 21.19 -20.03 2.41
C ASP A 97 22.37 -19.25 3.02
N ASP A 98 22.12 -18.06 3.58
CA ASP A 98 23.15 -17.26 4.24
C ASP A 98 23.74 -17.95 5.49
N LYS A 99 22.95 -18.76 6.20
CA LYS A 99 23.41 -19.51 7.39
C LYS A 99 24.28 -20.69 7.00
N ASP A 100 23.90 -21.46 5.98
CA ASP A 100 24.70 -22.60 5.48
C ASP A 100 26.04 -22.12 4.88
N ALA A 101 26.07 -20.96 4.23
CA ALA A 101 27.30 -20.35 3.72
C ALA A 101 28.25 -19.90 4.83
N THR A 102 27.73 -19.49 5.99
CA THR A 102 28.54 -19.06 7.14
C THR A 102 29.08 -20.25 7.94
N ASP A 103 28.34 -21.37 8.01
CA ASP A 103 28.73 -22.58 8.74
C ASP A 103 29.77 -23.42 7.96
N THR A 104 29.79 -23.33 6.62
CA THR A 104 30.79 -24.00 5.78
C THR A 104 32.16 -23.30 5.80
N ALA A 105 32.23 -22.07 6.32
CA ALA A 105 33.44 -21.24 6.37
C ALA A 105 34.14 -21.22 7.75
N ALA A 106 33.66 -22.00 8.73
CA ALA A 106 34.17 -22.05 10.11
C ALA A 106 34.95 -23.35 10.43
#